data_AF-A0A2N6B1X8-F1
#
_entry.id   AF-A0A2N6B1X8-F1
#
_cell.length_a   1.000
_cell.length_b   1.000
_cell.length_c   1.000
_cell.angle_alpha   90.00
_cell.angle_beta   90.00
_cell.angle_gamma   90.00
#
_symmetry.space_group_name_H-M   'P 1'
#
loop_
_entity.id
_entity.type
_entity.pdbx_description
1 polymer ?
#
loop_
_entity_poly.entity_id
_entity_poly.type
_entity_poly.pdbx_seq_one_letter_code
_entity_poly.pdbx_strand_id
1 'polypeptide(L)'
;MAVFKTQHGAITVKTWGYQLQGRNGQPLDADVLANKPHDLIVMDFSSSGLDRDRFSAAEIDRIQDGPGGKSVVAAYMSIGEASDFRSHWRDNWTKVPSNWTEDDGPKASFPLTNKAPDWLGPSNPDWPESRKVRYWDKDWQDVIFNDGGTGWLDKIVKSGFDAAYLDIVDAYYYWGVEVLEDNSVPNSQHHAGDPANVEEAAVRMMRFIVRLTEHARETNPDFFVILQNGAFIMADAGDGHGALKARFLNAVGAIGVEDTYYRGNKDENNAFRPDNETIQILKEDFLGNGKPVFAVDYVNQADKVENFQAEATGDGFISYAAPTRELDRMGPQVDYSTSPSNGFDVLNGTGSGDALNGLGGDDLIIGKAGNDRLVGGTGEDSLRGGDGADTLKGGGGGDEASGGRGNDRIFGEDGRDLLNGDGGNDLLRGGARNDTLSGGAGHDTLTGDGGNDRLFGFAGNDLLRGGTGADTLKGGAGRDTLVGGGGADSLEGGTGGDTFVFVRNGGRDRITDFQDGIDVIDLTAFGYGSIAAVKADAFMKDGDAYLVLRSGATVIVEDTKLADLTAADFLI
;
A
#
# COMPACT_ATOMS: atom_id res chain seq x y z
N MET A 1 -8.05 -0.17 -13.13
CA MET A 1 -9.34 -0.11 -12.42
C MET A 1 -10.31 -1.12 -13.03
N ALA A 2 -11.19 -1.70 -12.23
CA ALA A 2 -12.21 -2.65 -12.64
C ALA A 2 -13.56 -2.30 -12.01
N VAL A 3 -14.67 -2.78 -12.56
CA VAL A 3 -16.00 -2.61 -11.95
C VAL A 3 -16.62 -3.98 -11.77
N PHE A 4 -16.94 -4.34 -10.54
CA PHE A 4 -17.62 -5.59 -10.19
C PHE A 4 -19.07 -5.32 -9.83
N LYS A 5 -19.95 -6.18 -10.31
CA LYS A 5 -21.33 -6.20 -9.86
C LYS A 5 -21.41 -7.11 -8.63
N THR A 6 -21.94 -6.56 -7.54
CA THR A 6 -22.14 -7.25 -6.27
C THR A 6 -23.60 -7.21 -5.86
N GLN A 7 -23.96 -7.93 -4.80
CA GLN A 7 -25.29 -7.83 -4.19
C GLN A 7 -25.61 -6.41 -3.65
N HIS A 8 -24.58 -5.58 -3.44
CA HIS A 8 -24.71 -4.20 -2.98
C HIS A 8 -24.60 -3.15 -4.10
N GLY A 9 -24.50 -3.59 -5.36
CA GLY A 9 -24.38 -2.71 -6.52
C GLY A 9 -23.02 -2.80 -7.21
N ALA A 10 -22.73 -1.81 -8.05
CA ALA A 10 -21.47 -1.77 -8.79
C ALA A 10 -20.36 -1.16 -7.91
N ILE A 11 -19.27 -1.89 -7.69
CA ILE A 11 -18.10 -1.44 -6.92
C ILE A 11 -16.93 -1.26 -7.89
N THR A 12 -16.27 -0.10 -7.81
CA THR A 12 -15.07 0.19 -8.61
C THR A 12 -13.84 -0.19 -7.83
N VAL A 13 -13.06 -1.14 -8.36
CA VAL A 13 -11.82 -1.63 -7.76
C VAL A 13 -10.62 -0.97 -8.42
N LYS A 14 -9.86 -0.19 -7.65
CA LYS A 14 -8.59 0.44 -8.06
C LYS A 14 -7.41 -0.11 -7.27
N THR A 15 -7.67 -0.54 -6.05
CA THR A 15 -6.70 -1.13 -5.13
C THR A 15 -7.20 -2.48 -4.63
N TRP A 16 -6.28 -3.37 -4.29
CA TRP A 16 -6.63 -4.64 -3.69
C TRP A 16 -5.57 -5.05 -2.66
N GLY A 17 -5.96 -5.93 -1.75
CA GLY A 17 -5.08 -6.51 -0.74
C GLY A 17 -5.54 -7.91 -0.36
N TYR A 18 -4.62 -8.67 0.23
CA TYR A 18 -4.79 -10.08 0.53
C TYR A 18 -4.28 -10.39 1.95
N GLN A 19 -5.11 -11.02 2.81
CA GLN A 19 -4.75 -11.41 4.18
C GLN A 19 -5.47 -12.69 4.62
N LEU A 20 -4.76 -13.82 4.70
CA LEU A 20 -5.36 -15.09 5.14
C LEU A 20 -5.15 -15.44 6.62
N GLN A 21 -4.20 -14.79 7.31
CA GLN A 21 -3.99 -15.00 8.75
C GLN A 21 -3.78 -13.68 9.49
N GLY A 22 -3.91 -13.69 10.81
CA GLY A 22 -3.53 -12.56 11.65
C GLY A 22 -2.01 -12.46 11.82
N ARG A 23 -1.54 -11.34 12.38
CA ARG A 23 -0.12 -11.13 12.66
C ARG A 23 0.43 -12.24 13.52
N ASN A 24 1.65 -12.69 13.24
CA ASN A 24 2.38 -13.63 14.10
C ASN A 24 1.58 -14.90 14.44
N GLY A 25 0.79 -15.40 13.48
CA GLY A 25 -0.04 -16.60 13.63
C GLY A 25 -1.30 -16.42 14.49
N GLN A 26 -1.70 -15.18 14.80
CA GLN A 26 -2.99 -14.91 15.44
C GLN A 26 -4.16 -15.12 14.46
N PRO A 27 -5.40 -15.31 14.95
CA PRO A 27 -6.58 -15.28 14.09
C PRO A 27 -6.75 -13.92 13.39
N LEU A 28 -7.37 -13.91 12.21
CA LEU A 28 -7.83 -12.69 11.57
C LEU A 28 -8.87 -11.98 12.44
N ASP A 29 -8.82 -10.66 12.44
CA ASP A 29 -9.74 -9.79 13.17
C ASP A 29 -10.63 -9.04 12.18
N ALA A 30 -11.96 -9.19 12.32
CA ALA A 30 -12.92 -8.58 11.41
C ALA A 30 -12.86 -7.04 11.44
N ASP A 31 -12.58 -6.44 12.59
CA ASP A 31 -12.52 -5.00 12.76
C ASP A 31 -11.21 -4.45 12.17
N VAL A 32 -10.10 -5.21 12.25
CA VAL A 32 -8.87 -4.89 11.53
C VAL A 32 -9.07 -4.95 10.02
N LEU A 33 -9.77 -5.97 9.52
CA LEU A 33 -10.09 -6.11 8.09
C LEU A 33 -11.02 -5.01 7.60
N ALA A 34 -12.01 -4.61 8.42
CA ALA A 34 -12.99 -3.58 8.05
C ALA A 34 -12.39 -2.18 7.92
N ASN A 35 -11.26 -1.91 8.58
CA ASN A 35 -10.59 -0.61 8.48
C ASN A 35 -9.56 -0.53 7.34
N LYS A 36 -9.45 -1.56 6.48
CA LYS A 36 -8.50 -1.56 5.37
C LYS A 36 -9.00 -0.69 4.21
N PRO A 37 -8.12 0.10 3.58
CA PRO A 37 -8.52 1.06 2.54
C PRO A 37 -8.65 0.44 1.14
N HIS A 38 -8.73 -0.88 1.02
CA HIS A 38 -8.73 -1.57 -0.27
C HIS A 38 -10.14 -1.71 -0.85
N ASP A 39 -10.27 -1.48 -2.16
CA ASP A 39 -11.54 -1.67 -2.86
C ASP A 39 -11.89 -3.16 -3.09
N LEU A 40 -10.89 -4.04 -3.10
CA LEU A 40 -11.02 -5.49 -3.08
C LEU A 40 -10.18 -6.06 -1.92
N ILE A 41 -10.83 -6.79 -1.03
CA ILE A 41 -10.20 -7.48 0.09
C ILE A 41 -10.35 -8.98 -0.14
N VAL A 42 -9.22 -9.67 -0.21
CA VAL A 42 -9.19 -11.14 -0.22
C VAL A 42 -8.75 -11.62 1.15
N MET A 43 -9.52 -12.53 1.73
CA MET A 43 -9.32 -13.00 3.10
C MET A 43 -9.76 -14.45 3.27
N ASP A 44 -9.32 -15.13 4.32
CA ASP A 44 -9.90 -16.43 4.67
C ASP A 44 -11.38 -16.27 5.06
N PHE A 45 -12.18 -17.30 4.81
CA PHE A 45 -13.60 -17.31 5.20
C PHE A 45 -13.82 -17.40 6.72
N SER A 46 -12.75 -17.63 7.49
CA SER A 46 -12.76 -17.81 8.93
C SER A 46 -11.53 -17.16 9.57
N SER A 47 -11.64 -16.79 10.83
CA SER A 47 -10.53 -16.10 11.50
C SER A 47 -9.31 -16.97 11.71
N SER A 48 -9.51 -18.27 11.95
CA SER A 48 -8.43 -19.21 12.26
C SER A 48 -8.22 -20.29 11.19
N GLY A 49 -8.84 -20.15 10.01
CA GLY A 49 -8.91 -21.21 9.00
C GLY A 49 -9.89 -22.35 9.31
N LEU A 50 -10.58 -22.32 10.46
CA LEU A 50 -11.50 -23.36 10.92
C LEU A 50 -12.98 -22.97 10.78
N ASP A 51 -13.83 -23.96 10.48
CA ASP A 51 -15.28 -23.76 10.32
C ASP A 51 -15.99 -23.17 11.54
N ARG A 52 -15.49 -23.44 12.76
CA ARG A 52 -16.12 -22.95 13.99
C ARG A 52 -15.93 -21.44 14.19
N ASP A 53 -14.94 -20.87 13.51
CA ASP A 53 -14.47 -19.49 13.66
C ASP A 53 -14.76 -18.69 12.37
N ARG A 54 -15.82 -19.09 11.63
CA ARG A 54 -16.29 -18.40 10.41
C ARG A 54 -16.77 -16.99 10.72
N PHE A 55 -16.44 -16.05 9.83
CA PHE A 55 -17.02 -14.71 9.88
C PHE A 55 -18.53 -14.78 9.66
N SER A 56 -19.26 -14.06 10.52
CA SER A 56 -20.70 -13.88 10.42
C SER A 56 -21.06 -12.88 9.32
N ALA A 57 -22.31 -12.93 8.85
CA ALA A 57 -22.80 -11.95 7.86
C ALA A 57 -22.63 -10.50 8.33
N ALA A 58 -22.83 -10.23 9.62
CA ALA A 58 -22.62 -8.89 10.18
C ALA A 58 -21.15 -8.47 10.23
N GLU A 59 -20.19 -9.41 10.26
CA GLU A 59 -18.77 -9.08 10.13
C GLU A 59 -18.41 -8.82 8.67
N ILE A 60 -18.92 -9.63 7.74
CA ILE A 60 -18.69 -9.41 6.31
C ILE A 60 -19.30 -8.08 5.84
N ASP A 61 -20.53 -7.76 6.26
CA ASP A 61 -21.17 -6.48 5.96
C ASP A 61 -20.31 -5.31 6.47
N ARG A 62 -19.73 -5.41 7.68
CA ARG A 62 -18.82 -4.38 8.22
C ARG A 62 -17.55 -4.26 7.41
N ILE A 63 -16.96 -5.38 6.97
CA ILE A 63 -15.75 -5.37 6.15
C ILE A 63 -16.04 -4.76 4.78
N GLN A 64 -17.20 -5.04 4.20
CA GLN A 64 -17.66 -4.45 2.95
C GLN A 64 -17.93 -2.95 3.07
N ASP A 65 -18.30 -2.44 4.25
CA ASP A 65 -18.63 -1.03 4.50
C ASP A 65 -17.40 -0.17 4.91
N GLY A 66 -16.19 -0.64 4.63
CA GLY A 66 -14.93 -0.03 5.06
C GLY A 66 -14.74 1.47 4.77
N PRO A 67 -13.70 2.09 5.35
CA PRO A 67 -13.55 3.56 5.42
C PRO A 67 -13.36 4.25 4.06
N GLY A 68 -12.93 3.51 3.03
CA GLY A 68 -12.78 4.00 1.65
C GLY A 68 -14.07 3.98 0.82
N GLY A 69 -15.19 3.54 1.40
CA GLY A 69 -16.41 3.21 0.68
C GLY A 69 -16.57 1.69 0.52
N LYS A 70 -17.60 1.25 -0.22
CA LYS A 70 -17.90 -0.18 -0.32
C LYS A 70 -16.78 -0.96 -1.01
N SER A 71 -16.32 -2.04 -0.37
CA SER A 71 -15.32 -2.97 -0.91
C SER A 71 -15.97 -4.26 -1.41
N VAL A 72 -15.36 -4.86 -2.43
CA VAL A 72 -15.60 -6.26 -2.80
C VAL A 72 -14.86 -7.14 -1.79
N VAL A 73 -15.53 -8.11 -1.17
CA VAL A 73 -14.90 -9.05 -0.24
C VAL A 73 -14.93 -10.47 -0.82
N ALA A 74 -13.75 -11.05 -0.99
CA ALA A 74 -13.57 -12.39 -1.56
C ALA A 74 -12.99 -13.37 -0.54
N ALA A 75 -13.63 -14.55 -0.42
CA ALA A 75 -13.17 -15.62 0.46
C ALA A 75 -12.14 -16.51 -0.24
N TYR A 76 -10.97 -16.68 0.34
CA TYR A 76 -9.97 -17.66 -0.11
C TYR A 76 -10.52 -19.09 -0.01
N MET A 77 -10.29 -19.86 -1.06
CA MET A 77 -10.65 -21.28 -1.14
C MET A 77 -9.61 -22.04 -1.97
N SER A 78 -8.88 -22.96 -1.34
CA SER A 78 -8.10 -23.95 -2.08
C SER A 78 -9.02 -25.01 -2.69
N ILE A 79 -9.01 -25.14 -4.01
CA ILE A 79 -9.87 -26.08 -4.75
C ILE A 79 -9.11 -27.27 -5.35
N GLY A 80 -7.78 -27.14 -5.46
CA GLY A 80 -6.88 -28.18 -5.96
C GLY A 80 -6.07 -28.90 -4.87
N GLU A 81 -6.18 -28.47 -3.62
CA GLU A 81 -5.52 -29.08 -2.47
C GLU A 81 -6.43 -29.18 -1.24
N ALA A 82 -6.17 -30.18 -0.40
CA ALA A 82 -6.79 -30.34 0.92
C ALA A 82 -5.73 -30.08 2.00
N SER A 83 -5.99 -29.08 2.85
CA SER A 83 -5.08 -28.73 3.95
C SER A 83 -5.49 -29.41 5.26
N ASP A 84 -4.52 -29.80 6.08
CA ASP A 84 -4.76 -30.59 7.29
C ASP A 84 -5.35 -29.82 8.47
N PHE A 85 -5.23 -28.50 8.46
CA PHE A 85 -5.83 -27.61 9.43
C PHE A 85 -7.31 -27.34 9.17
N ARG A 86 -7.86 -27.86 8.06
CA ARG A 86 -9.24 -27.59 7.63
C ARG A 86 -10.22 -28.59 8.24
N SER A 87 -11.44 -28.14 8.50
CA SER A 87 -12.48 -28.91 9.18
C SER A 87 -12.89 -30.22 8.48
N HIS A 88 -12.69 -30.32 7.17
CA HIS A 88 -12.95 -31.52 6.40
C HIS A 88 -11.91 -32.61 6.66
N TRP A 89 -10.70 -32.23 7.10
CA TRP A 89 -9.62 -33.17 7.36
C TRP A 89 -9.95 -34.13 8.49
N ARG A 90 -9.41 -35.34 8.40
CA ARG A 90 -9.54 -36.36 9.45
C ARG A 90 -8.15 -36.88 9.79
N ASP A 91 -7.78 -36.80 11.06
CA ASP A 91 -6.46 -37.24 11.56
C ASP A 91 -6.13 -38.71 11.24
N ASN A 92 -7.14 -39.55 11.00
CA ASN A 92 -6.94 -40.95 10.63
C ASN A 92 -6.63 -41.17 9.14
N TRP A 93 -6.63 -40.13 8.30
CA TRP A 93 -6.22 -40.23 6.90
C TRP A 93 -4.71 -40.42 6.74
N THR A 94 -3.91 -39.88 7.67
CA THR A 94 -2.45 -40.02 7.68
C THR A 94 -1.97 -40.76 8.93
N LYS A 95 -0.76 -41.30 8.88
CA LYS A 95 -0.13 -42.04 9.99
C LYS A 95 0.48 -41.08 11.03
N VAL A 96 -0.36 -40.21 11.60
CA VAL A 96 0.06 -39.27 12.67
C VAL A 96 0.42 -40.05 13.94
N PRO A 97 1.60 -39.82 14.55
CA PRO A 97 1.98 -40.44 15.81
C PRO A 97 1.01 -40.10 16.96
N SER A 98 0.77 -41.04 17.88
CA SER A 98 -0.13 -40.81 19.02
C SER A 98 0.35 -39.73 20.00
N ASN A 99 1.64 -39.41 19.97
CA ASN A 99 2.28 -38.37 20.77
C ASN A 99 2.66 -37.14 19.92
N TRP A 100 2.03 -36.97 18.76
CA TRP A 100 2.28 -35.85 17.85
C TRP A 100 2.10 -34.50 18.54
N THR A 101 2.98 -33.58 18.20
CA THR A 101 3.00 -32.17 18.54
C THR A 101 3.20 -31.35 17.28
N GLU A 102 2.91 -30.04 17.31
CA GLU A 102 3.11 -29.16 16.14
C GLU A 102 4.58 -29.16 15.65
N ASP A 103 5.54 -29.43 16.55
CA ASP A 103 6.98 -29.56 16.23
C ASP A 103 7.30 -30.77 15.35
N ASP A 104 6.43 -31.79 15.29
CA ASP A 104 6.61 -32.99 14.45
C ASP A 104 6.27 -32.72 12.97
N GLY A 105 5.82 -31.51 12.65
CA GLY A 105 5.45 -31.06 11.32
C GLY A 105 3.98 -31.34 10.96
N PRO A 106 3.53 -30.85 9.78
CA PRO A 106 2.12 -30.91 9.42
C PRO A 106 1.61 -32.35 9.25
N LYS A 107 0.38 -32.59 9.67
CA LYS A 107 -0.30 -33.89 9.61
C LYS A 107 -0.46 -34.40 8.18
N ALA A 108 -0.58 -33.50 7.19
CA ALA A 108 -0.65 -33.82 5.77
C ALA A 108 0.63 -34.49 5.26
N SER A 109 1.80 -34.14 5.80
CA SER A 109 3.09 -34.69 5.37
C SER A 109 3.27 -36.19 5.69
N PHE A 110 2.54 -36.72 6.68
CA PHE A 110 2.65 -38.13 7.08
C PHE A 110 2.05 -39.08 6.03
N PRO A 111 2.55 -40.32 5.89
CA PRO A 111 2.03 -41.27 4.91
C PRO A 111 0.53 -41.57 5.08
N LEU A 112 -0.18 -41.78 3.97
CA LEU A 112 -1.60 -42.13 3.99
C LEU A 112 -1.88 -43.48 4.68
N THR A 113 -3.05 -43.59 5.29
CA THR A 113 -3.64 -44.84 5.78
C THR A 113 -4.64 -45.40 4.76
N ASN A 114 -5.18 -46.59 5.02
CA ASN A 114 -6.30 -47.14 4.25
C ASN A 114 -7.67 -46.48 4.54
N LYS A 115 -7.69 -45.43 5.38
CA LYS A 115 -8.87 -44.61 5.66
C LYS A 115 -8.85 -43.28 4.91
N ALA A 116 -7.73 -42.93 4.30
CA ALA A 116 -7.66 -41.78 3.41
C ALA A 116 -8.66 -41.96 2.27
N PRO A 117 -9.39 -40.91 1.87
CA PRO A 117 -10.26 -40.99 0.71
C PRO A 117 -9.42 -41.10 -0.55
N ASP A 118 -9.94 -41.79 -1.56
CA ASP A 118 -9.17 -42.06 -2.77
C ASP A 118 -8.75 -40.76 -3.49
N TRP A 119 -9.54 -39.69 -3.38
CA TRP A 119 -9.25 -38.39 -4.00
C TRP A 119 -8.08 -37.64 -3.37
N LEU A 120 -7.57 -38.07 -2.21
CA LEU A 120 -6.46 -37.42 -1.50
C LEU A 120 -5.11 -37.92 -2.02
N GLY A 121 -4.42 -37.05 -2.76
CA GLY A 121 -3.16 -37.34 -3.43
C GLY A 121 -1.91 -37.11 -2.56
N PRO A 122 -0.75 -36.88 -3.20
CA PRO A 122 0.52 -36.67 -2.50
C PRO A 122 0.58 -35.34 -1.75
N SER A 123 1.49 -35.26 -0.77
CA SER A 123 1.82 -34.03 -0.05
C SER A 123 2.44 -33.02 -1.00
N ASN A 124 2.04 -31.76 -0.88
CA ASN A 124 2.74 -30.67 -1.53
C ASN A 124 4.08 -30.45 -0.78
N PRO A 125 5.24 -30.54 -1.44
CA PRO A 125 6.54 -30.35 -0.78
C PRO A 125 6.81 -28.89 -0.42
N ASP A 126 6.22 -27.93 -1.15
CA ASP A 126 6.38 -26.50 -0.89
C ASP A 126 5.44 -26.02 0.23
N TRP A 127 4.30 -26.70 0.39
CA TRP A 127 3.29 -26.45 1.43
C TRP A 127 2.93 -27.78 2.14
N PRO A 128 3.79 -28.28 3.05
CA PRO A 128 3.67 -29.61 3.64
C PRO A 128 2.39 -29.86 4.46
N GLU A 129 1.64 -28.81 4.79
CA GLU A 129 0.31 -28.82 5.40
C GLU A 129 -0.83 -29.16 4.43
N SER A 130 -0.55 -29.30 3.14
CA SER A 130 -1.55 -29.63 2.12
C SER A 130 -1.19 -30.86 1.28
N ARG A 131 -2.23 -31.44 0.66
CA ARG A 131 -2.12 -32.52 -0.32
C ARG A 131 -2.89 -32.17 -1.59
N LYS A 132 -2.31 -32.50 -2.76
CA LYS A 132 -3.02 -32.42 -4.05
C LYS A 132 -4.27 -33.29 -4.00
N VAL A 133 -5.37 -32.83 -4.61
CA VAL A 133 -6.62 -33.59 -4.68
C VAL A 133 -6.99 -33.89 -6.13
N ARG A 134 -7.66 -35.02 -6.35
CA ARG A 134 -8.36 -35.28 -7.60
C ARG A 134 -9.63 -34.43 -7.66
N TYR A 135 -9.48 -33.17 -8.06
CA TYR A 135 -10.54 -32.17 -8.04
C TYR A 135 -11.77 -32.52 -8.91
N TRP A 136 -11.62 -33.48 -9.83
CA TRP A 136 -12.72 -33.99 -10.63
C TRP A 136 -13.60 -35.02 -9.89
N ASP A 137 -13.13 -35.60 -8.79
CA ASP A 137 -13.88 -36.60 -8.02
C ASP A 137 -15.07 -35.95 -7.31
N LYS A 138 -16.23 -36.61 -7.39
CA LYS A 138 -17.48 -36.09 -6.81
C LYS A 138 -17.37 -35.86 -5.31
N ASP A 139 -16.73 -36.76 -4.58
CA ASP A 139 -16.63 -36.65 -3.11
C ASP A 139 -15.83 -35.41 -2.68
N TRP A 140 -14.80 -35.02 -3.43
CA TRP A 140 -14.08 -33.77 -3.18
C TRP A 140 -14.94 -32.54 -3.52
N GLN A 141 -15.63 -32.58 -4.67
CA GLN A 141 -16.54 -31.51 -5.06
C GLN A 141 -17.68 -31.34 -4.04
N ASP A 142 -18.16 -32.44 -3.45
CA ASP A 142 -19.15 -32.43 -2.38
C ASP A 142 -18.59 -31.82 -1.09
N VAL A 143 -17.28 -31.94 -0.80
CA VAL A 143 -16.65 -31.19 0.30
C VAL A 143 -16.69 -29.67 0.02
N ILE A 144 -16.44 -29.27 -1.24
CA ILE A 144 -16.38 -27.85 -1.64
C ILE A 144 -17.77 -27.20 -1.74
N PHE A 145 -18.74 -27.83 -2.40
CA PHE A 145 -20.13 -27.35 -2.52
C PHE A 145 -20.90 -27.54 -1.21
N ASN A 146 -20.94 -28.80 -0.76
CA ASN A 146 -21.63 -29.38 0.40
C ASN A 146 -23.16 -29.32 0.41
N ASP A 147 -23.74 -30.30 -0.28
CA ASP A 147 -25.16 -30.68 -0.32
C ASP A 147 -25.76 -31.12 1.05
N GLY A 148 -25.05 -30.96 2.18
CA GLY A 148 -25.47 -31.32 3.54
C GLY A 148 -25.64 -30.15 4.51
N GLY A 149 -25.45 -28.91 4.08
CA GLY A 149 -25.68 -27.70 4.89
C GLY A 149 -24.51 -27.23 5.76
N THR A 150 -23.31 -27.76 5.55
CA THR A 150 -22.07 -27.40 6.27
C THR A 150 -20.94 -26.92 5.35
N GLY A 151 -21.25 -26.53 4.11
CA GLY A 151 -20.28 -26.28 3.03
C GLY A 151 -19.42 -25.08 3.15
N TRP A 152 -18.25 -25.14 2.50
CA TRP A 152 -17.40 -23.99 2.37
C TRP A 152 -18.05 -22.94 1.48
N LEU A 153 -18.34 -23.29 0.23
CA LEU A 153 -18.97 -22.35 -0.70
C LEU A 153 -20.33 -21.88 -0.19
N ASP A 154 -21.17 -22.82 0.22
CA ASP A 154 -22.55 -22.55 0.61
C ASP A 154 -22.63 -21.62 1.83
N LYS A 155 -21.70 -21.75 2.79
CA LYS A 155 -21.57 -20.83 3.93
C LYS A 155 -20.91 -19.51 3.55
N ILE A 156 -19.91 -19.51 2.67
CA ILE A 156 -19.26 -18.29 2.16
C ILE A 156 -20.33 -17.40 1.53
N VAL A 157 -21.11 -17.93 0.59
CA VAL A 157 -22.15 -17.15 -0.11
C VAL A 157 -23.23 -16.68 0.87
N LYS A 158 -23.69 -17.54 1.80
CA LYS A 158 -24.69 -17.17 2.82
C LYS A 158 -24.18 -16.14 3.83
N SER A 159 -22.87 -16.03 4.02
CA SER A 159 -22.27 -15.04 4.93
C SER A 159 -22.04 -13.69 4.24
N GLY A 160 -22.42 -13.54 2.97
CA GLY A 160 -22.41 -12.24 2.29
C GLY A 160 -21.15 -11.91 1.50
N PHE A 161 -20.21 -12.85 1.35
CA PHE A 161 -19.06 -12.66 0.46
C PHE A 161 -19.51 -12.43 -0.99
N ASP A 162 -18.86 -11.50 -1.68
CA ASP A 162 -19.16 -11.18 -3.09
C ASP A 162 -18.57 -12.20 -4.05
N ALA A 163 -17.45 -12.80 -3.65
CA ALA A 163 -16.71 -13.73 -4.48
C ALA A 163 -15.96 -14.80 -3.67
N ALA A 164 -15.49 -15.83 -4.37
CA ALA A 164 -14.45 -16.73 -3.88
C ALA A 164 -13.16 -16.51 -4.67
N TYR A 165 -12.04 -16.43 -3.95
CA TYR A 165 -10.69 -16.39 -4.52
C TYR A 165 -10.14 -17.83 -4.52
N LEU A 166 -10.11 -18.44 -5.71
CA LEU A 166 -9.86 -19.85 -5.91
C LEU A 166 -8.37 -20.12 -6.11
N ASP A 167 -7.78 -20.82 -5.16
CA ASP A 167 -6.37 -21.18 -5.18
C ASP A 167 -6.15 -22.63 -5.63
N ILE A 168 -4.92 -22.89 -6.09
CA ILE A 168 -4.45 -24.15 -6.66
C ILE A 168 -5.28 -24.53 -7.90
N VAL A 169 -5.64 -23.53 -8.72
CA VAL A 169 -6.27 -23.76 -10.03
C VAL A 169 -5.34 -24.57 -10.92
N ASP A 170 -4.04 -24.29 -10.84
CA ASP A 170 -2.94 -24.99 -11.53
C ASP A 170 -2.75 -26.46 -11.10
N ALA A 171 -3.54 -26.99 -10.16
CA ALA A 171 -3.62 -28.43 -9.94
C ALA A 171 -3.95 -29.21 -11.23
N TYR A 172 -4.61 -28.58 -12.20
CA TYR A 172 -4.81 -29.20 -13.51
C TYR A 172 -3.48 -29.49 -14.22
N TYR A 173 -2.49 -28.61 -14.08
CA TYR A 173 -1.18 -28.77 -14.69
C TYR A 173 -0.40 -29.89 -13.99
N TYR A 174 -0.45 -29.92 -12.65
CA TYR A 174 0.11 -31.02 -11.85
C TYR A 174 -0.39 -32.40 -12.35
N TRP A 175 -1.71 -32.58 -12.41
CA TRP A 175 -2.29 -33.87 -12.82
C TRP A 175 -2.18 -34.15 -14.32
N GLY A 176 -2.14 -33.11 -15.16
CA GLY A 176 -2.15 -33.23 -16.61
C GLY A 176 -0.76 -33.20 -17.28
N VAL A 177 0.29 -32.87 -16.54
CA VAL A 177 1.67 -32.80 -17.04
C VAL A 177 2.61 -33.48 -16.05
N GLU A 178 2.78 -32.91 -14.85
CA GLU A 178 3.83 -33.32 -13.91
C GLU A 178 3.70 -34.80 -13.52
N VAL A 179 2.49 -35.26 -13.21
CA VAL A 179 2.23 -36.66 -12.85
C VAL A 179 2.42 -37.62 -14.04
N LEU A 180 2.18 -37.16 -15.28
CA LEU A 180 2.32 -37.97 -16.49
C LEU A 180 3.78 -38.05 -16.97
N GLU A 181 4.58 -37.00 -16.74
CA GLU A 181 5.96 -36.89 -17.22
C GLU A 181 7.01 -37.29 -16.18
N ASP A 182 6.67 -37.23 -14.88
CA ASP A 182 7.59 -37.59 -13.81
C ASP A 182 7.69 -39.11 -13.58
N ASN A 183 8.77 -39.70 -14.10
CA ASN A 183 9.13 -41.10 -13.87
C ASN A 183 9.45 -41.45 -12.40
N SER A 184 9.53 -40.45 -11.51
CA SER A 184 9.75 -40.60 -10.07
C SER A 184 8.46 -40.63 -9.25
N VAL A 185 7.32 -40.19 -9.80
CA VAL A 185 6.00 -40.41 -9.21
C VAL A 185 5.68 -41.91 -9.38
N PRO A 186 5.52 -42.67 -8.29
CA PRO A 186 5.25 -44.10 -8.41
C PRO A 186 3.98 -44.34 -9.24
N ASN A 187 4.03 -45.29 -10.19
CA ASN A 187 2.84 -45.74 -10.95
C ASN A 187 1.63 -46.12 -10.06
N SER A 188 1.84 -46.35 -8.76
CA SER A 188 0.78 -46.57 -7.77
C SER A 188 -0.05 -45.32 -7.44
N GLN A 189 0.32 -44.14 -7.92
CA GLN A 189 -0.47 -42.90 -7.80
C GLN A 189 -1.34 -42.63 -9.05
N HIS A 190 -1.10 -43.34 -10.16
CA HIS A 190 -1.98 -43.30 -11.33
C HIS A 190 -3.18 -44.20 -11.09
N HIS A 191 -4.36 -43.61 -11.07
CA HIS A 191 -5.63 -44.31 -10.90
C HIS A 191 -6.42 -44.32 -12.21
N ALA A 192 -7.21 -45.37 -12.40
CA ALA A 192 -8.15 -45.42 -13.51
C ALA A 192 -9.14 -44.24 -13.36
N GLY A 193 -9.12 -43.33 -14.34
CA GLY A 193 -9.95 -42.12 -14.32
C GLY A 193 -9.16 -40.82 -14.26
N ASP A 194 -7.84 -40.86 -14.01
CA ASP A 194 -6.97 -39.67 -14.08
C ASP A 194 -6.95 -39.09 -15.51
N PRO A 195 -6.73 -37.77 -15.67
CA PRO A 195 -6.68 -37.14 -16.99
C PRO A 195 -5.52 -37.68 -17.82
N ALA A 196 -5.75 -37.89 -19.11
CA ALA A 196 -4.73 -38.45 -20.00
C ALA A 196 -3.70 -37.42 -20.49
N ASN A 197 -3.99 -36.12 -20.32
CA ASN A 197 -3.15 -34.99 -20.72
C ASN A 197 -3.63 -33.69 -20.07
N VAL A 198 -2.87 -32.61 -20.28
CA VAL A 198 -3.15 -31.27 -19.77
C VAL A 198 -4.48 -30.71 -20.26
N GLU A 199 -4.87 -30.99 -21.51
CA GLU A 199 -6.15 -30.53 -22.07
C GLU A 199 -7.33 -31.11 -21.31
N GLU A 200 -7.31 -32.42 -21.06
CA GLU A 200 -8.36 -33.10 -20.30
C GLU A 200 -8.40 -32.59 -18.85
N ALA A 201 -7.24 -32.40 -18.22
CA ALA A 201 -7.15 -31.87 -16.86
C ALA A 201 -7.71 -30.44 -16.77
N ALA A 202 -7.30 -29.54 -17.68
CA ALA A 202 -7.76 -28.16 -17.75
C ALA A 202 -9.27 -28.10 -17.96
N VAL A 203 -9.80 -28.88 -18.91
CA VAL A 203 -11.25 -28.97 -19.19
C VAL A 203 -12.03 -29.45 -17.96
N ARG A 204 -11.49 -30.40 -17.18
CA ARG A 204 -12.11 -30.85 -15.93
C ARG A 204 -12.12 -29.73 -14.87
N MET A 205 -11.03 -28.96 -14.74
CA MET A 205 -10.94 -27.84 -13.80
C MET A 205 -11.92 -26.72 -14.17
N MET A 206 -12.00 -26.36 -15.46
CA MET A 206 -12.97 -25.39 -15.95
C MET A 206 -14.41 -25.82 -15.66
N ARG A 207 -14.77 -27.10 -15.88
CA ARG A 207 -16.10 -27.63 -15.55
C ARG A 207 -16.39 -27.60 -14.05
N PHE A 208 -15.37 -27.79 -13.22
CA PHE A 208 -15.53 -27.70 -11.77
C PHE A 208 -15.83 -26.26 -11.36
N ILE A 209 -15.01 -25.29 -11.79
CA ILE A 209 -15.19 -23.86 -11.49
C ILE A 209 -16.54 -23.33 -12.00
N VAL A 210 -16.95 -23.74 -13.20
CA VAL A 210 -18.27 -23.36 -13.76
C VAL A 210 -19.41 -23.89 -12.87
N ARG A 211 -19.38 -25.17 -12.49
CA ARG A 211 -20.42 -25.74 -11.61
C ARG A 211 -20.41 -25.10 -10.22
N LEU A 212 -19.22 -24.82 -9.69
CA LEU A 212 -19.03 -24.12 -8.41
C LEU A 212 -19.72 -22.76 -8.43
N THR A 213 -19.44 -21.97 -9.46
CA THR A 213 -20.00 -20.62 -9.56
C THR A 213 -21.51 -20.65 -9.85
N GLU A 214 -21.98 -21.59 -10.67
CA GLU A 214 -23.40 -21.78 -10.92
C GLU A 214 -24.16 -22.16 -9.65
N HIS A 215 -23.60 -23.05 -8.82
CA HIS A 215 -24.18 -23.41 -7.53
C HIS A 215 -24.22 -22.20 -6.57
N ALA A 216 -23.14 -21.43 -6.46
CA ALA A 216 -23.12 -20.20 -5.66
C ALA A 216 -24.21 -19.21 -6.09
N ARG A 217 -24.43 -19.08 -7.40
CA ARG A 217 -25.42 -18.20 -8.00
C ARG A 217 -26.88 -18.59 -7.75
N GLU A 218 -27.13 -19.82 -7.28
CA GLU A 218 -28.45 -20.20 -6.78
C GLU A 218 -28.83 -19.41 -5.51
N THR A 219 -27.82 -18.99 -4.72
CA THR A 219 -28.00 -18.16 -3.51
C THR A 219 -27.73 -16.68 -3.78
N ASN A 220 -26.63 -16.34 -4.47
CA ASN A 220 -26.27 -14.96 -4.83
C ASN A 220 -26.05 -14.85 -6.36
N PRO A 221 -27.04 -14.39 -7.14
CA PRO A 221 -26.95 -14.33 -8.60
C PRO A 221 -25.78 -13.51 -9.16
N ASP A 222 -25.23 -12.59 -8.37
CA ASP A 222 -24.10 -11.74 -8.74
C ASP A 222 -22.74 -12.30 -8.25
N PHE A 223 -22.73 -13.45 -7.57
CA PHE A 223 -21.50 -14.10 -7.11
C PHE A 223 -20.59 -14.46 -8.30
N PHE A 224 -19.30 -14.24 -8.12
CA PHE A 224 -18.26 -14.57 -9.11
C PHE A 224 -17.05 -15.19 -8.43
N VAL A 225 -16.10 -15.65 -9.23
CA VAL A 225 -14.85 -16.20 -8.72
C VAL A 225 -13.65 -15.42 -9.25
N ILE A 226 -12.61 -15.32 -8.45
CA ILE A 226 -11.30 -14.79 -8.83
C ILE A 226 -10.34 -15.96 -8.82
N LEU A 227 -9.65 -16.21 -9.92
CA LEU A 227 -8.66 -17.30 -9.98
C LEU A 227 -7.35 -16.85 -9.35
N GLN A 228 -6.62 -17.71 -8.67
CA GLN A 228 -5.21 -17.51 -8.34
C GLN A 228 -4.35 -18.39 -9.26
N ASN A 229 -3.38 -17.78 -9.94
CA ASN A 229 -2.50 -18.43 -10.91
C ASN A 229 -3.28 -19.18 -12.00
N GLY A 230 -2.73 -20.26 -12.56
CA GLY A 230 -3.39 -21.05 -13.62
C GLY A 230 -3.65 -20.26 -14.91
N ALA A 231 -2.83 -19.24 -15.21
CA ALA A 231 -3.00 -18.31 -16.34
C ALA A 231 -3.18 -19.03 -17.69
N PHE A 232 -2.53 -20.19 -17.86
CA PHE A 232 -2.52 -20.97 -19.10
C PHE A 232 -3.77 -21.83 -19.31
N ILE A 233 -4.71 -21.90 -18.35
CA ILE A 233 -5.85 -22.84 -18.40
C ILE A 233 -6.71 -22.70 -19.66
N MET A 234 -6.82 -21.48 -20.19
CA MET A 234 -7.57 -21.20 -21.41
C MET A 234 -6.85 -21.76 -22.64
N ALA A 235 -5.53 -21.59 -22.74
CA ALA A 235 -4.72 -22.18 -23.79
C ALA A 235 -4.68 -23.72 -23.68
N ASP A 236 -4.40 -24.23 -22.49
CA ASP A 236 -4.24 -25.67 -22.21
C ASP A 236 -5.52 -26.46 -22.49
N ALA A 237 -6.69 -25.87 -22.26
CA ALA A 237 -7.98 -26.50 -22.57
C ALA A 237 -8.25 -26.67 -24.07
N GLY A 238 -7.35 -26.23 -24.96
CA GLY A 238 -7.43 -26.46 -26.41
C GLY A 238 -8.59 -25.74 -27.11
N ASP A 239 -8.58 -25.72 -28.43
CA ASP A 239 -9.57 -24.96 -29.22
C ASP A 239 -10.95 -25.65 -29.31
N GLY A 240 -11.03 -26.94 -28.98
CA GLY A 240 -12.24 -27.77 -29.11
C GLY A 240 -13.37 -27.43 -28.14
N HIS A 241 -13.15 -26.52 -27.18
CA HIS A 241 -14.00 -26.32 -26.01
C HIS A 241 -14.63 -24.92 -25.88
N GLY A 242 -14.82 -24.20 -27.01
CA GLY A 242 -15.30 -22.81 -27.01
C GLY A 242 -16.55 -22.51 -26.16
N ALA A 243 -17.54 -23.40 -26.14
CA ALA A 243 -18.74 -23.23 -25.30
C ALA A 243 -18.45 -23.31 -23.79
N LEU A 244 -17.51 -24.18 -23.39
CA LEU A 244 -17.06 -24.28 -22.01
C LEU A 244 -16.20 -23.07 -21.63
N LYS A 245 -15.28 -22.64 -22.52
CA LYS A 245 -14.46 -21.43 -22.33
C LYS A 245 -15.33 -20.19 -22.11
N ALA A 246 -16.40 -20.03 -22.88
CA ALA A 246 -17.36 -18.93 -22.69
C ALA A 246 -18.08 -18.97 -21.34
N ARG A 247 -18.53 -20.16 -20.89
CA ARG A 247 -19.15 -20.34 -19.57
C ARG A 247 -18.15 -20.09 -18.44
N PHE A 248 -16.91 -20.53 -18.61
CA PHE A 248 -15.83 -20.29 -17.68
C PHE A 248 -15.54 -18.79 -17.53
N LEU A 249 -15.38 -18.07 -18.65
CA LEU A 249 -15.24 -16.61 -18.61
C LEU A 249 -16.47 -15.91 -18.01
N ASN A 250 -17.67 -16.48 -18.11
CA ASN A 250 -18.84 -15.92 -17.41
C ASN A 250 -18.81 -16.15 -15.89
N ALA A 251 -18.24 -17.27 -15.44
CA ALA A 251 -18.05 -17.58 -14.03
C ALA A 251 -16.95 -16.71 -13.40
N VAL A 252 -15.84 -16.53 -14.12
CA VAL A 252 -14.66 -15.81 -13.66
C VAL A 252 -14.88 -14.29 -13.73
N GLY A 253 -14.76 -13.62 -12.58
CA GLY A 253 -14.77 -12.17 -12.48
C GLY A 253 -13.39 -11.57 -12.76
N ALA A 254 -12.31 -12.22 -12.31
CA ALA A 254 -10.94 -11.74 -12.44
C ALA A 254 -9.92 -12.88 -12.28
N ILE A 255 -8.64 -12.58 -12.49
CA ILE A 255 -7.52 -13.46 -12.16
C ILE A 255 -6.47 -12.69 -11.35
N GLY A 256 -6.00 -13.28 -10.26
CA GLY A 256 -4.83 -12.88 -9.50
C GLY A 256 -3.64 -13.77 -9.86
N VAL A 257 -2.45 -13.18 -10.03
CA VAL A 257 -1.24 -13.93 -10.37
C VAL A 257 -0.10 -13.46 -9.50
N GLU A 258 0.60 -14.43 -8.94
CA GLU A 258 1.78 -14.20 -8.11
C GLU A 258 3.06 -14.19 -8.94
N ASP A 259 4.11 -13.57 -8.41
CA ASP A 259 5.49 -13.71 -8.90
C ASP A 259 5.64 -13.33 -10.40
N THR A 260 4.90 -12.31 -10.85
CA THR A 260 4.76 -11.95 -12.27
C THR A 260 5.95 -11.12 -12.78
N TYR A 261 6.46 -10.19 -11.98
CA TYR A 261 7.58 -9.31 -12.33
C TYR A 261 8.85 -9.63 -11.56
N TYR A 262 8.69 -9.99 -10.30
CA TYR A 262 9.72 -10.48 -9.40
C TYR A 262 9.40 -11.92 -9.05
N ARG A 263 10.01 -12.86 -9.79
CA ARG A 263 9.83 -14.29 -9.53
C ARG A 263 10.39 -14.64 -8.15
N GLY A 264 9.52 -15.12 -7.27
CA GLY A 264 9.90 -15.39 -5.89
C GLY A 264 10.50 -16.78 -5.65
N ASN A 265 11.58 -16.79 -4.86
CA ASN A 265 11.96 -17.88 -3.96
C ASN A 265 12.11 -17.27 -2.53
N LYS A 266 12.73 -17.99 -1.58
CA LYS A 266 12.90 -17.55 -0.18
C LYS A 266 13.58 -16.18 0.03
N ASP A 267 14.20 -15.59 -0.99
CA ASP A 267 14.90 -14.31 -0.88
C ASP A 267 14.00 -13.14 -1.33
N GLU A 268 13.72 -12.19 -0.43
CA GLU A 268 12.96 -10.94 -0.71
C GLU A 268 13.75 -9.93 -1.57
N ASN A 269 14.72 -10.41 -2.35
CA ASN A 269 15.72 -9.63 -3.08
C ASN A 269 15.81 -9.94 -4.57
N ASN A 270 14.80 -10.60 -5.14
CA ASN A 270 14.84 -11.10 -6.51
C ASN A 270 15.10 -9.99 -7.54
N ALA A 271 15.78 -10.39 -8.62
CA ALA A 271 16.00 -9.52 -9.75
C ALA A 271 14.67 -9.28 -10.47
N PHE A 272 14.45 -8.04 -10.91
CA PHE A 272 13.32 -7.71 -11.77
C PHE A 272 13.41 -8.50 -13.08
N ARG A 273 12.49 -9.44 -13.27
CA ARG A 273 12.46 -10.36 -14.41
C ARG A 273 11.01 -10.69 -14.78
N PRO A 274 10.34 -9.78 -15.51
CA PRO A 274 8.98 -9.98 -15.99
C PRO A 274 8.81 -11.31 -16.71
N ASP A 275 7.79 -12.06 -16.31
CA ASP A 275 7.34 -13.24 -17.01
C ASP A 275 6.54 -12.84 -18.26
N ASN A 276 7.26 -12.43 -19.30
CA ASN A 276 6.65 -11.93 -20.53
C ASN A 276 5.65 -12.88 -21.17
N GLU A 277 5.84 -14.20 -21.02
CA GLU A 277 4.90 -15.20 -21.56
C GLU A 277 3.60 -15.21 -20.77
N THR A 278 3.69 -15.29 -19.44
CA THR A 278 2.53 -15.22 -18.55
C THR A 278 1.79 -13.88 -18.70
N ILE A 279 2.51 -12.76 -18.75
CA ILE A 279 1.95 -11.41 -18.97
C ILE A 279 1.19 -11.36 -20.30
N GLN A 280 1.75 -11.90 -21.37
CA GLN A 280 1.10 -11.92 -22.69
C GLN A 280 -0.19 -12.74 -22.65
N ILE A 281 -0.17 -13.92 -22.04
CA ILE A 281 -1.35 -14.79 -21.93
C ILE A 281 -2.44 -14.16 -21.07
N LEU A 282 -2.08 -13.51 -19.96
CA LEU A 282 -3.03 -12.76 -19.14
C LEU A 282 -3.70 -11.62 -19.91
N LYS A 283 -2.94 -10.92 -20.75
CA LYS A 283 -3.48 -9.87 -21.62
C LYS A 283 -4.45 -10.44 -22.66
N GLU A 284 -4.10 -11.54 -23.30
CA GLU A 284 -4.90 -12.14 -24.37
C GLU A 284 -6.16 -12.83 -23.85
N ASP A 285 -6.00 -13.72 -22.86
CA ASP A 285 -7.08 -14.61 -22.42
C ASP A 285 -7.99 -13.98 -21.38
N PHE A 286 -7.51 -13.03 -20.58
CA PHE A 286 -8.28 -12.40 -19.51
C PHE A 286 -8.59 -10.93 -19.79
N LEU A 287 -7.59 -10.04 -19.87
CA LEU A 287 -7.86 -8.61 -20.11
C LEU A 287 -8.60 -8.38 -21.43
N GLY A 288 -8.20 -9.08 -22.51
CA GLY A 288 -8.86 -9.01 -23.81
C GLY A 288 -10.33 -9.45 -23.79
N ASN A 289 -10.70 -10.26 -22.80
CA ASN A 289 -12.08 -10.69 -22.53
C ASN A 289 -12.77 -9.88 -21.41
N GLY A 290 -12.21 -8.72 -21.05
CA GLY A 290 -12.76 -7.82 -20.03
C GLY A 290 -12.64 -8.34 -18.60
N LYS A 291 -11.69 -9.25 -18.34
CA LYS A 291 -11.41 -9.79 -17.01
C LYS A 291 -10.18 -9.10 -16.43
N PRO A 292 -10.30 -8.29 -15.37
CA PRO A 292 -9.17 -7.63 -14.77
C PRO A 292 -8.16 -8.65 -14.23
N VAL A 293 -6.89 -8.24 -14.28
CA VAL A 293 -5.75 -9.01 -13.79
C VAL A 293 -5.17 -8.28 -12.58
N PHE A 294 -5.04 -9.01 -11.48
CA PHE A 294 -4.48 -8.57 -10.21
C PHE A 294 -3.08 -9.16 -10.08
N ALA A 295 -2.04 -8.33 -10.19
CA ALA A 295 -0.66 -8.79 -10.04
C ALA A 295 -0.23 -8.64 -8.58
N VAL A 296 0.33 -9.68 -7.97
CA VAL A 296 0.92 -9.63 -6.62
C VAL A 296 2.34 -10.15 -6.63
N ASP A 297 3.27 -9.30 -6.22
CA ASP A 297 4.68 -9.68 -6.10
C ASP A 297 5.17 -9.41 -4.67
N TYR A 298 6.06 -10.28 -4.19
CA TYR A 298 6.62 -10.22 -2.84
C TYR A 298 7.83 -9.29 -2.78
N VAL A 299 7.57 -7.98 -2.72
CA VAL A 299 8.60 -6.93 -2.71
C VAL A 299 8.28 -5.86 -1.67
N ASN A 300 9.30 -5.48 -0.87
CA ASN A 300 9.17 -4.49 0.22
C ASN A 300 10.15 -3.32 0.13
N GLN A 301 11.04 -3.30 -0.87
CA GLN A 301 11.98 -2.19 -1.07
C GLN A 301 11.33 -1.12 -1.94
N ALA A 302 11.38 0.14 -1.49
CA ALA A 302 10.63 1.24 -2.10
C ALA A 302 10.86 1.37 -3.63
N ASP A 303 12.10 1.25 -4.08
CA ASP A 303 12.48 1.29 -5.50
C ASP A 303 11.91 0.10 -6.29
N LYS A 304 11.86 -1.09 -5.68
CA LYS A 304 11.27 -2.29 -6.32
C LYS A 304 9.75 -2.22 -6.37
N VAL A 305 9.13 -1.72 -5.31
CA VAL A 305 7.67 -1.48 -5.24
C VAL A 305 7.26 -0.51 -6.33
N GLU A 306 7.97 0.62 -6.47
CA GLU A 306 7.70 1.61 -7.51
C GLU A 306 7.83 1.00 -8.92
N ASN A 307 8.92 0.28 -9.19
CA ASN A 307 9.14 -0.40 -10.48
C ASN A 307 8.06 -1.43 -10.80
N PHE A 308 7.71 -2.28 -9.82
CA PHE A 308 6.64 -3.27 -9.97
C PHE A 308 5.29 -2.59 -10.27
N GLN A 309 4.94 -1.57 -9.50
CA GLN A 309 3.67 -0.86 -9.66
C GLN A 309 3.58 -0.15 -11.02
N ALA A 310 4.68 0.48 -11.46
CA ALA A 310 4.75 1.15 -12.76
C ALA A 310 4.56 0.17 -13.92
N GLU A 311 5.25 -0.97 -13.90
CA GLU A 311 5.23 -1.98 -14.97
C GLU A 311 3.90 -2.73 -15.02
N ALA A 312 3.39 -3.16 -13.86
CA ALA A 312 2.05 -3.75 -13.76
C ALA A 312 0.96 -2.80 -14.26
N THR A 313 1.04 -1.50 -13.91
CA THR A 313 0.10 -0.49 -14.42
C THR A 313 0.24 -0.29 -15.93
N GLY A 314 1.47 -0.29 -16.46
CA GLY A 314 1.76 -0.21 -17.89
C GLY A 314 1.16 -1.38 -18.67
N ASP A 315 1.09 -2.56 -18.06
CA ASP A 315 0.48 -3.76 -18.62
C ASP A 315 -1.05 -3.82 -18.46
N GLY A 316 -1.64 -2.84 -17.77
CA GLY A 316 -3.07 -2.75 -17.50
C GLY A 316 -3.55 -3.57 -16.31
N PHE A 317 -2.63 -4.05 -15.47
CA PHE A 317 -2.91 -4.82 -14.27
C PHE A 317 -3.14 -3.92 -13.05
N ILE A 318 -3.75 -4.48 -12.01
CA ILE A 318 -3.89 -3.84 -10.71
C ILE A 318 -2.89 -4.49 -9.76
N SER A 319 -1.88 -3.75 -9.32
CA SER A 319 -0.77 -4.27 -8.53
C SER A 319 -1.03 -4.27 -7.03
N TYR A 320 -0.46 -5.26 -6.34
CA TYR A 320 -0.33 -5.31 -4.89
C TYR A 320 1.08 -5.78 -4.52
N ALA A 321 1.87 -4.92 -3.88
CA ALA A 321 3.21 -5.26 -3.43
C ALA A 321 3.12 -5.85 -2.02
N ALA A 322 3.23 -7.17 -1.92
CA ALA A 322 3.18 -7.86 -0.64
C ALA A 322 4.57 -7.81 0.03
N PRO A 323 4.67 -7.43 1.32
CA PRO A 323 5.97 -7.22 1.94
C PRO A 323 6.74 -8.51 2.25
N THR A 324 6.05 -9.65 2.38
CA THR A 324 6.63 -10.96 2.74
C THR A 324 5.90 -12.08 2.00
N ARG A 325 6.59 -13.19 1.68
CA ARG A 325 6.02 -14.41 1.07
C ARG A 325 5.12 -15.22 2.02
N GLU A 326 5.09 -14.87 3.31
CA GLU A 326 3.96 -15.23 4.16
C GLU A 326 2.73 -14.50 3.60
N LEU A 327 2.00 -15.22 2.76
CA LEU A 327 0.74 -14.91 2.06
C LEU A 327 -0.36 -14.29 2.94
N ASP A 328 -0.08 -14.05 4.21
CA ASP A 328 -1.06 -13.90 5.26
C ASP A 328 -1.15 -12.50 5.82
N ARG A 329 -0.40 -11.52 5.30
CA ARG A 329 -0.36 -10.19 5.89
C ARG A 329 -0.67 -9.15 4.82
N MET A 330 -1.90 -8.63 4.85
CA MET A 330 -2.14 -7.29 4.32
C MET A 330 -1.06 -6.41 4.97
N GLY A 331 -0.29 -5.71 4.13
CA GLY A 331 0.85 -4.85 4.48
C GLY A 331 0.68 -4.05 5.78
N PRO A 332 1.80 -3.56 6.33
CA PRO A 332 2.05 -3.31 7.76
C PRO A 332 0.79 -3.24 8.62
N GLN A 333 0.66 -4.23 9.51
CA GLN A 333 -0.45 -4.37 10.43
C GLN A 333 -0.62 -3.12 11.28
N VAL A 334 -1.69 -2.43 10.93
CA VAL A 334 -2.33 -1.34 11.63
C VAL A 334 -3.12 -1.91 12.82
N ASP A 335 -2.73 -1.60 14.06
CA ASP A 335 -3.53 -1.89 15.27
C ASP A 335 -4.66 -0.85 15.35
N TYR A 336 -5.91 -1.26 15.13
CA TYR A 336 -7.07 -0.36 15.19
C TYR A 336 -7.71 -0.34 16.58
N SER A 337 -6.89 -0.43 17.63
CA SER A 337 -7.33 -0.07 18.96
C SER A 337 -7.83 1.38 18.94
N THR A 338 -9.14 1.56 18.99
CA THR A 338 -9.77 2.87 19.25
C THR A 338 -9.40 3.43 20.64
N SER A 339 -8.61 2.70 21.42
CA SER A 339 -7.99 3.15 22.67
C SER A 339 -6.49 3.34 22.45
N PRO A 340 -6.00 4.59 22.49
CA PRO A 340 -4.57 4.85 22.42
C PRO A 340 -3.75 4.01 23.41
N SER A 341 -2.59 3.54 22.96
CA SER A 341 -1.67 2.67 23.68
C SER A 341 -0.25 3.25 23.62
N ASN A 342 0.79 2.50 23.98
CA ASN A 342 2.18 2.96 23.76
C ASN A 342 2.87 2.12 22.66
N GLY A 343 2.08 1.49 21.80
CA GLY A 343 2.54 0.86 20.58
C GLY A 343 1.79 1.47 19.40
N PHE A 344 2.17 1.10 18.18
CA PHE A 344 1.49 1.50 16.96
C PHE A 344 -0.04 1.45 17.15
N ASP A 345 -0.73 2.56 16.88
CA ASP A 345 -2.18 2.70 16.90
C ASP A 345 -2.69 3.31 15.58
N VAL A 346 -3.95 3.04 15.23
CA VAL A 346 -4.71 3.88 14.29
C VAL A 346 -5.94 4.50 14.90
N LEU A 347 -5.92 5.82 14.92
CA LEU A 347 -6.95 6.65 15.49
C LEU A 347 -7.70 7.37 14.37
N ASN A 348 -9.01 7.13 14.27
CA ASN A 348 -9.87 7.76 13.29
C ASN A 348 -10.87 8.68 13.98
N GLY A 349 -10.89 9.94 13.54
CA GLY A 349 -11.91 10.92 13.84
C GLY A 349 -13.19 10.67 13.02
N THR A 350 -14.08 11.62 13.16
CA THR A 350 -15.44 11.66 12.65
C THR A 350 -15.58 12.84 11.68
N GLY A 351 -16.81 13.25 11.34
CA GLY A 351 -17.03 14.49 10.59
C GLY A 351 -17.21 15.72 11.49
N SER A 352 -16.72 15.67 12.72
CA SER A 352 -16.80 16.74 13.73
C SER A 352 -15.41 17.02 14.28
N GLY A 353 -15.23 18.12 15.02
CA GLY A 353 -13.94 18.39 15.67
C GLY A 353 -13.62 17.36 16.75
N ASP A 354 -12.58 16.57 16.52
CA ASP A 354 -12.12 15.46 17.33
C ASP A 354 -10.79 15.77 18.04
N ALA A 355 -10.51 15.04 19.11
CA ALA A 355 -9.26 15.12 19.84
C ALA A 355 -8.65 13.72 19.98
N LEU A 356 -7.60 13.46 19.21
CA LEU A 356 -6.93 12.16 19.11
C LEU A 356 -5.49 12.28 19.60
N ASN A 357 -4.99 11.26 20.29
CA ASN A 357 -3.65 11.24 20.88
C ASN A 357 -3.11 9.81 20.81
N GLY A 358 -2.06 9.57 20.02
CA GLY A 358 -1.41 8.26 19.83
C GLY A 358 -0.57 7.81 21.03
N LEU A 359 -0.12 8.77 21.85
CA LEU A 359 0.76 8.58 23.01
C LEU A 359 2.17 8.11 22.61
N GLY A 360 2.35 6.88 22.16
CA GLY A 360 3.64 6.44 21.67
C GLY A 360 3.55 5.14 20.91
N GLY A 361 4.60 4.80 20.18
CA GLY A 361 4.45 3.94 19.01
C GLY A 361 4.52 4.79 17.75
N ASP A 362 4.60 4.12 16.60
CA ASP A 362 4.61 4.77 15.30
C ASP A 362 3.16 4.82 14.80
N ASP A 363 2.41 5.87 15.05
CA ASP A 363 0.94 5.86 14.94
C ASP A 363 0.43 6.39 13.61
N LEU A 364 -0.81 6.06 13.21
CA LEU A 364 -1.53 6.73 12.12
C LEU A 364 -2.83 7.38 12.63
N ILE A 365 -2.91 8.70 12.55
CA ILE A 365 -4.01 9.48 13.13
C ILE A 365 -4.70 10.29 12.02
N ILE A 366 -6.01 10.11 11.86
CA ILE A 366 -6.81 10.71 10.79
C ILE A 366 -7.98 11.48 11.39
N GLY A 367 -8.04 12.81 11.24
CA GLY A 367 -9.12 13.67 11.73
C GLY A 367 -10.40 13.59 10.90
N LYS A 368 -10.25 13.65 9.56
CA LYS A 368 -11.29 13.66 8.51
C LYS A 368 -11.90 15.04 8.28
N ALA A 369 -12.99 15.40 8.94
CA ALA A 369 -13.63 16.68 8.71
C ALA A 369 -14.04 17.29 10.04
N GLY A 370 -13.93 18.61 10.18
CA GLY A 370 -14.06 19.26 11.48
C GLY A 370 -12.74 19.92 11.84
N ASN A 371 -12.72 20.64 12.97
CA ASN A 371 -11.49 21.25 13.46
C ASN A 371 -10.87 20.33 14.50
N ASP A 372 -9.91 19.53 14.07
CA ASP A 372 -9.37 18.41 14.81
C ASP A 372 -8.09 18.79 15.55
N ARG A 373 -7.84 18.07 16.66
CA ARG A 373 -6.59 18.13 17.40
C ARG A 373 -5.96 16.75 17.42
N LEU A 374 -4.87 16.59 16.69
CA LEU A 374 -4.14 15.34 16.53
C LEU A 374 -2.78 15.45 17.22
N VAL A 375 -2.41 14.42 17.98
CA VAL A 375 -1.10 14.32 18.66
C VAL A 375 -0.57 12.92 18.40
N GLY A 376 0.59 12.79 17.74
CA GLY A 376 1.29 11.52 17.53
C GLY A 376 1.80 10.99 18.86
N GLY A 377 2.87 11.61 19.37
CA GLY A 377 3.40 11.29 20.69
C GLY A 377 4.88 10.99 20.62
N THR A 378 5.29 9.75 20.87
CA THR A 378 6.69 9.32 20.69
C THR A 378 6.74 8.14 19.72
N GLY A 379 7.57 8.21 18.69
CA GLY A 379 7.64 7.24 17.59
C GLY A 379 7.59 8.00 16.27
N GLU A 380 7.65 7.30 15.14
CA GLU A 380 7.51 7.89 13.81
C GLU A 380 6.02 7.89 13.41
N ASP A 381 5.34 9.02 13.58
CA ASP A 381 3.89 9.13 13.45
C ASP A 381 3.44 9.68 12.08
N SER A 382 2.26 9.27 11.62
CA SER A 382 1.58 9.79 10.42
C SER A 382 0.26 10.46 10.77
N LEU A 383 0.15 11.77 10.60
CA LEU A 383 -1.01 12.58 10.96
C LEU A 383 -1.70 13.18 9.73
N ARG A 384 -3.02 13.09 9.66
CA ARG A 384 -3.84 13.70 8.60
C ARG A 384 -5.02 14.47 9.18
N GLY A 385 -5.04 15.79 9.03
CA GLY A 385 -6.14 16.65 9.50
C GLY A 385 -7.42 16.39 8.70
N GLY A 386 -7.40 16.77 7.42
CA GLY A 386 -8.51 16.58 6.50
C GLY A 386 -9.18 17.92 6.15
N ASP A 387 -10.51 18.02 6.15
CA ASP A 387 -11.22 19.27 5.90
C ASP A 387 -11.50 20.01 7.23
N GLY A 388 -10.93 21.19 7.46
CA GLY A 388 -11.19 22.02 8.63
C GLY A 388 -9.98 22.85 9.04
N ALA A 389 -10.04 23.48 10.22
CA ALA A 389 -8.88 24.18 10.77
C ALA A 389 -8.29 23.32 11.90
N ASP A 390 -7.28 22.54 11.55
CA ASP A 390 -6.75 21.45 12.36
C ASP A 390 -5.48 21.87 13.11
N THR A 391 -5.17 21.12 14.18
CA THR A 391 -3.91 21.26 14.92
C THR A 391 -3.26 19.90 15.07
N LEU A 392 -2.12 19.72 14.40
CA LEU A 392 -1.35 18.48 14.35
C LEU A 392 -0.02 18.66 15.10
N LYS A 393 0.35 17.66 15.90
CA LYS A 393 1.63 17.60 16.63
C LYS A 393 2.24 16.23 16.43
N GLY A 394 3.39 16.13 15.77
CA GLY A 394 4.15 14.89 15.60
C GLY A 394 4.63 14.39 16.95
N GLY A 395 5.56 15.13 17.56
CA GLY A 395 6.03 14.85 18.91
C GLY A 395 7.50 14.47 18.90
N GLY A 396 7.84 13.23 19.23
CA GLY A 396 9.22 12.78 19.20
C GLY A 396 9.43 11.61 18.27
N GLY A 397 10.28 11.75 17.25
CA GLY A 397 10.51 10.77 16.19
C GLY A 397 10.48 11.48 14.84
N GLY A 398 10.67 10.78 13.73
CA GLY A 398 10.55 11.39 12.40
C GLY A 398 9.13 11.29 11.88
N ASP A 399 8.38 12.38 11.93
CA ASP A 399 6.93 12.36 11.71
C ASP A 399 6.52 12.85 10.31
N GLU A 400 5.41 12.33 9.79
CA GLU A 400 4.75 12.82 8.57
C GLU A 400 3.39 13.44 8.92
N ALA A 401 3.16 14.71 8.61
CA ALA A 401 1.90 15.39 8.93
C ALA A 401 1.35 16.20 7.74
N SER A 402 0.07 15.99 7.42
CA SER A 402 -0.68 16.72 6.38
C SER A 402 -1.91 17.40 6.98
N GLY A 403 -2.03 18.72 6.76
CA GLY A 403 -3.16 19.54 7.22
C GLY A 403 -4.43 19.23 6.44
N GLY A 404 -4.38 19.34 5.12
CA GLY A 404 -5.51 19.08 4.24
C GLY A 404 -6.13 20.38 3.71
N ARG A 405 -7.45 20.55 3.84
CA ARG A 405 -8.11 21.81 3.46
C ARG A 405 -8.44 22.62 4.70
N GLY A 406 -8.01 23.87 4.72
CA GLY A 406 -8.35 24.86 5.72
C GLY A 406 -7.09 25.47 6.30
N ASN A 407 -7.21 26.19 7.42
CA ASN A 407 -6.06 26.92 7.97
C ASN A 407 -5.51 26.13 9.16
N ASP A 408 -4.45 25.38 8.90
CA ASP A 408 -3.95 24.36 9.80
C ASP A 408 -2.73 24.83 10.60
N ARG A 409 -2.48 24.13 11.71
CA ARG A 409 -1.32 24.35 12.57
C ARG A 409 -0.59 23.04 12.78
N ILE A 410 0.58 22.90 12.17
CA ILE A 410 1.34 21.65 12.15
C ILE A 410 2.69 21.87 12.85
N PHE A 411 3.00 21.02 13.83
CA PHE A 411 4.24 21.05 14.60
C PHE A 411 4.92 19.68 14.55
N GLY A 412 6.15 19.59 14.01
CA GLY A 412 6.96 18.37 13.99
C GLY A 412 7.51 18.02 15.38
N GLU A 413 8.12 19.02 16.03
CA GLU A 413 8.77 18.94 17.35
C GLU A 413 10.18 18.31 17.32
N ASP A 414 10.42 17.12 17.87
CA ASP A 414 11.75 16.50 17.92
C ASP A 414 11.87 15.45 16.82
N GLY A 415 12.63 15.65 15.74
CA GLY A 415 12.46 14.68 14.66
C GLY A 415 13.25 14.92 13.40
N ARG A 416 13.03 14.09 12.39
CA ARG A 416 13.22 14.54 11.01
C ARG A 416 11.84 14.47 10.41
N ASP A 417 11.22 15.62 10.26
CA ASP A 417 9.79 15.68 10.00
C ASP A 417 9.50 16.07 8.55
N LEU A 418 8.39 15.56 8.04
CA LEU A 418 7.81 15.92 6.75
C LEU A 418 6.43 16.53 6.98
N LEU A 419 6.32 17.85 6.84
CA LEU A 419 5.10 18.60 7.12
C LEU A 419 4.53 19.21 5.83
N ASN A 420 3.23 19.05 5.60
CA ASN A 420 2.53 19.62 4.45
C ASN A 420 1.23 20.33 4.89
N GLY A 421 1.10 21.62 4.61
CA GLY A 421 -0.13 22.40 4.87
C GLY A 421 -1.26 22.05 3.90
N ASP A 422 -0.91 21.66 2.67
CA ASP A 422 -1.82 21.42 1.55
C ASP A 422 -2.56 22.68 1.08
N GLY A 423 -3.74 23.00 1.62
CA GLY A 423 -4.55 24.10 1.09
C GLY A 423 -5.20 24.96 2.16
N GLY A 424 -4.79 26.22 2.23
CA GLY A 424 -5.30 27.25 3.12
C GLY A 424 -4.14 28.12 3.59
N ASN A 425 -4.34 28.89 4.67
CA ASN A 425 -3.27 29.71 5.23
C ASN A 425 -2.72 29.03 6.48
N ASP A 426 -1.62 28.32 6.31
CA ASP A 426 -1.12 27.34 7.27
C ASP A 426 0.04 27.87 8.12
N LEU A 427 0.20 27.29 9.29
CA LEU A 427 1.35 27.50 10.16
C LEU A 427 2.07 26.17 10.38
N LEU A 428 3.28 26.06 9.84
CA LEU A 428 4.13 24.88 9.95
C LEU A 428 5.38 25.21 10.76
N ARG A 429 5.76 24.31 11.66
CA ARG A 429 6.98 24.42 12.47
C ARG A 429 7.67 23.05 12.56
N GLY A 430 8.87 22.93 12.00
CA GLY A 430 9.68 21.70 11.99
C GLY A 430 10.13 21.34 13.40
N GLY A 431 11.10 22.07 13.93
CA GLY A 431 11.56 21.92 15.30
C GLY A 431 13.04 21.57 15.34
N ALA A 432 13.40 20.46 15.97
CA ALA A 432 14.79 20.04 16.07
C ALA A 432 15.16 19.05 14.97
N ARG A 433 16.41 19.14 14.50
CA ARG A 433 17.04 18.41 13.40
C ARG A 433 16.49 18.87 12.03
N ASN A 434 16.68 18.03 11.01
CA ASN A 434 16.61 18.46 9.61
C ASN A 434 15.25 18.11 9.03
N ASP A 435 14.39 19.09 8.88
CA ASP A 435 12.99 18.91 8.51
C ASP A 435 12.71 19.30 7.05
N THR A 436 11.54 18.88 6.54
CA THR A 436 11.02 19.29 5.23
C THR A 436 9.58 19.79 5.38
N LEU A 437 9.36 21.06 5.06
CA LEU A 437 8.08 21.76 5.23
C LEU A 437 7.56 22.25 3.87
N SER A 438 6.29 22.01 3.60
CA SER A 438 5.56 22.44 2.40
C SER A 438 4.32 23.23 2.82
N GLY A 439 4.22 24.52 2.45
CA GLY A 439 3.03 25.35 2.70
C GLY A 439 1.86 24.89 1.84
N GLY A 440 2.04 24.93 0.52
CA GLY A 440 1.06 24.44 -0.44
C GLY A 440 0.34 25.62 -1.09
N ALA A 441 -0.98 25.70 -0.96
CA ALA A 441 -1.76 26.78 -1.53
C ALA A 441 -2.31 27.72 -0.46
N GLY A 442 -1.83 28.96 -0.42
CA GLY A 442 -2.37 30.04 0.41
C GLY A 442 -1.28 30.95 0.94
N HIS A 443 -1.48 31.56 2.10
CA HIS A 443 -0.53 32.48 2.71
C HIS A 443 0.06 31.84 3.96
N ASP A 444 1.18 31.15 3.78
CA ASP A 444 1.69 30.21 4.76
C ASP A 444 2.82 30.81 5.60
N THR A 445 2.99 30.29 6.81
CA THR A 445 4.12 30.60 7.69
C THR A 445 4.85 29.32 8.04
N LEU A 446 6.08 29.18 7.52
CA LEU A 446 6.94 28.02 7.72
C LEU A 446 8.14 28.41 8.60
N THR A 447 8.45 27.60 9.60
CA THR A 447 9.64 27.78 10.45
C THR A 447 10.36 26.45 10.63
N GLY A 448 11.62 26.33 10.19
CA GLY A 448 12.45 25.13 10.35
C GLY A 448 12.94 24.93 11.79
N ASP A 449 13.30 26.04 12.45
CA ASP A 449 13.93 26.12 13.78
C ASP A 449 15.40 25.66 13.78
N GLY A 450 15.70 24.40 14.01
CA GLY A 450 17.06 23.98 14.35
C GLY A 450 17.53 22.74 13.62
N GLY A 451 18.28 22.91 12.53
CA GLY A 451 18.89 21.84 11.76
C GLY A 451 19.15 22.34 10.34
N ASN A 452 19.33 21.43 9.39
CA ASN A 452 19.45 21.82 8.00
C ASN A 452 18.13 21.51 7.29
N ASP A 453 17.28 22.53 7.19
CA ASP A 453 15.87 22.37 6.83
C ASP A 453 15.60 22.67 5.36
N ARG A 454 14.50 22.13 4.84
CA ARG A 454 13.96 22.46 3.52
C ARG A 454 12.57 23.03 3.65
N LEU A 455 12.38 24.29 3.26
CA LEU A 455 11.10 24.98 3.33
C LEU A 455 10.64 25.36 1.93
N PHE A 456 9.41 25.00 1.58
CA PHE A 456 8.78 25.30 0.31
C PHE A 456 7.45 26.02 0.55
N GLY A 457 7.33 27.30 0.18
CA GLY A 457 6.08 28.06 0.30
C GLY A 457 5.02 27.60 -0.70
N PHE A 458 5.44 27.44 -1.95
CA PHE A 458 4.59 27.12 -3.11
C PHE A 458 3.74 28.30 -3.57
N ALA A 459 2.41 28.28 -3.42
CA ALA A 459 1.55 29.26 -4.05
C ALA A 459 0.95 30.22 -3.03
N GLY A 460 1.25 31.51 -3.20
CA GLY A 460 0.72 32.62 -2.43
C GLY A 460 1.85 33.44 -1.81
N ASN A 461 1.54 34.22 -0.78
CA ASN A 461 2.54 35.13 -0.17
C ASN A 461 2.96 34.54 1.16
N ASP A 462 4.13 33.93 1.18
CA ASP A 462 4.58 33.06 2.24
C ASP A 462 5.68 33.70 3.09
N LEU A 463 5.81 33.20 4.31
CA LEU A 463 6.82 33.62 5.27
C LEU A 463 7.63 32.42 5.71
N LEU A 464 8.86 32.32 5.20
CA LEU A 464 9.77 31.21 5.45
C LEU A 464 10.89 31.66 6.38
N ARG A 465 11.10 30.89 7.46
CA ARG A 465 12.21 31.09 8.40
C ARG A 465 12.99 29.79 8.56
N GLY A 466 14.24 29.74 8.11
CA GLY A 466 15.10 28.55 8.26
C GLY A 466 15.39 28.29 9.74
N GLY A 467 16.10 29.22 10.37
CA GLY A 467 16.38 29.18 11.80
C GLY A 467 17.87 29.06 12.06
N THR A 468 18.34 27.95 12.61
CA THR A 468 19.77 27.69 12.76
C THR A 468 20.17 26.45 11.99
N GLY A 469 21.26 26.53 11.22
CA GLY A 469 21.82 25.45 10.43
C GLY A 469 21.97 25.89 8.97
N ALA A 470 22.16 24.95 8.06
CA ALA A 470 22.30 25.25 6.64
C ALA A 470 21.01 24.92 5.91
N ASP A 471 20.16 25.92 5.73
CA ASP A 471 18.78 25.75 5.29
C ASP A 471 18.62 25.99 3.79
N THR A 472 17.56 25.42 3.21
CA THR A 472 17.11 25.69 1.84
C THR A 472 15.69 26.20 1.86
N LEU A 473 15.48 27.44 1.45
CA LEU A 473 14.17 28.09 1.42
C LEU A 473 13.79 28.39 -0.03
N LYS A 474 12.57 28.00 -0.42
CA LYS A 474 11.98 28.34 -1.72
C LYS A 474 10.61 28.98 -1.51
N GLY A 475 10.46 30.25 -1.86
CA GLY A 475 9.19 30.99 -1.76
C GLY A 475 8.15 30.39 -2.69
N GLY A 476 8.38 30.50 -4.00
CA GLY A 476 7.51 29.93 -5.02
C GLY A 476 6.81 31.01 -5.82
N ALA A 477 5.49 31.11 -5.74
CA ALA A 477 4.70 32.06 -6.51
C ALA A 477 3.95 33.03 -5.61
N GLY A 478 4.38 34.28 -5.57
CA GLY A 478 3.70 35.35 -4.86
C GLY A 478 4.69 36.40 -4.36
N ARG A 479 4.50 36.91 -3.15
CA ARG A 479 5.42 37.88 -2.56
C ARG A 479 5.88 37.33 -1.25
N ASP A 480 7.01 36.65 -1.30
CA ASP A 480 7.49 35.83 -0.22
C ASP A 480 8.49 36.61 0.64
N THR A 481 8.55 36.28 1.93
CA THR A 481 9.56 36.78 2.85
C THR A 481 10.40 35.64 3.35
N LEU A 482 11.69 35.63 2.99
CA LEU A 482 12.63 34.58 3.32
C LEU A 482 13.65 35.08 4.34
N VAL A 483 13.74 34.38 5.48
CA VAL A 483 14.73 34.63 6.53
C VAL A 483 15.54 33.33 6.69
N GLY A 484 16.76 33.28 6.16
CA GLY A 484 17.64 32.11 6.33
C GLY A 484 17.91 31.82 7.80
N GLY A 485 18.41 32.83 8.51
CA GLY A 485 18.71 32.73 9.93
C GLY A 485 20.20 32.63 10.16
N GLY A 486 20.66 31.69 10.98
CA GLY A 486 22.07 31.50 11.29
C GLY A 486 22.60 30.24 10.62
N GLY A 487 23.68 30.36 9.85
CA GLY A 487 24.35 29.25 9.18
C GLY A 487 24.56 29.57 7.71
N ALA A 488 24.55 28.59 6.82
CA ALA A 488 24.87 28.85 5.41
C ALA A 488 23.68 28.46 4.55
N ASP A 489 22.83 29.44 4.26
CA ASP A 489 21.51 29.19 3.71
C ASP A 489 21.44 29.41 2.20
N SER A 490 20.54 28.69 1.53
CA SER A 490 20.20 28.86 0.12
C SER A 490 18.77 29.37 0.01
N LEU A 491 18.58 30.54 -0.61
CA LEU A 491 17.31 31.24 -0.68
C LEU A 491 16.91 31.44 -2.14
N GLU A 492 15.74 30.94 -2.51
CA GLU A 492 15.11 31.09 -3.83
C GLU A 492 13.76 31.78 -3.65
N GLY A 493 13.57 32.96 -4.23
CA GLY A 493 12.30 33.72 -4.11
C GLY A 493 11.22 33.11 -5.00
N GLY A 494 11.56 32.86 -6.25
CA GLY A 494 10.68 32.34 -7.28
C GLY A 494 10.07 33.46 -8.13
N THR A 495 8.75 33.44 -8.30
CA THR A 495 8.02 34.43 -9.09
C THR A 495 7.29 35.41 -8.22
N GLY A 496 7.40 36.69 -8.57
CA GLY A 496 6.76 37.79 -7.88
C GLY A 496 7.83 38.62 -7.17
N GLY A 497 7.45 39.43 -6.18
CA GLY A 497 8.36 40.43 -5.61
C GLY A 497 8.72 40.06 -4.19
N ASP A 498 9.88 39.44 -4.03
CA ASP A 498 10.25 38.74 -2.80
C ASP A 498 11.17 39.58 -1.92
N THR A 499 11.18 39.28 -0.61
CA THR A 499 12.02 39.98 0.37
C THR A 499 12.93 38.99 1.10
N PHE A 500 14.23 39.15 0.90
CA PHE A 500 15.28 38.39 1.57
C PHE A 500 15.79 39.17 2.79
N VAL A 501 15.52 38.68 3.99
CA VAL A 501 15.80 39.38 5.26
C VAL A 501 17.02 38.79 5.96
N PHE A 502 18.02 39.63 6.21
CA PHE A 502 19.27 39.20 6.86
C PHE A 502 19.38 39.69 8.31
N VAL A 503 19.89 38.82 9.18
CA VAL A 503 20.04 39.09 10.62
C VAL A 503 21.51 39.17 11.03
N ARG A 504 21.81 39.86 12.15
CA ARG A 504 23.21 40.11 12.56
C ARG A 504 24.04 38.86 12.82
N ASN A 505 23.41 37.80 13.34
CA ASN A 505 24.06 36.51 13.55
C ASN A 505 23.88 35.57 12.36
N GLY A 506 23.59 36.12 11.17
CA GLY A 506 23.57 35.37 9.92
C GLY A 506 24.95 34.84 9.57
N GLY A 507 25.01 33.75 8.82
CA GLY A 507 26.27 33.18 8.39
C GLY A 507 26.59 33.56 6.95
N ARG A 508 26.64 32.56 6.07
CA ARG A 508 27.03 32.73 4.66
C ARG A 508 25.92 32.25 3.75
N ASP A 509 25.10 33.19 3.32
CA ASP A 509 23.85 32.88 2.62
C ASP A 509 23.99 33.14 1.12
N ARG A 510 23.18 32.46 0.32
CA ARG A 510 23.12 32.58 -1.13
C ARG A 510 21.69 32.87 -1.56
N ILE A 511 21.50 33.91 -2.35
CA ILE A 511 20.26 34.15 -3.10
C ILE A 511 20.52 33.63 -4.52
N THR A 512 19.70 32.69 -4.97
CA THR A 512 19.97 31.93 -6.21
C THR A 512 19.26 32.48 -7.45
N ASP A 513 18.25 33.32 -7.30
CA ASP A 513 17.37 33.75 -8.39
C ASP A 513 16.95 35.22 -8.33
N PHE A 514 17.75 36.07 -7.67
CA PHE A 514 17.46 37.48 -7.44
C PHE A 514 17.06 38.24 -8.72
N GLN A 515 15.91 38.93 -8.68
CA GLN A 515 15.38 39.73 -9.78
C GLN A 515 15.50 41.23 -9.49
N ASP A 516 16.39 41.91 -10.22
CA ASP A 516 16.62 43.36 -10.13
C ASP A 516 15.32 44.17 -10.33
N GLY A 517 15.07 45.11 -9.41
CA GLY A 517 13.90 45.99 -9.40
C GLY A 517 12.57 45.29 -9.08
N ILE A 518 12.60 43.99 -8.76
CA ILE A 518 11.43 43.19 -8.37
C ILE A 518 11.60 42.72 -6.92
N ASP A 519 12.77 42.15 -6.60
CA ASP A 519 13.10 41.63 -5.28
C ASP A 519 13.79 42.66 -4.39
N VAL A 520 13.78 42.39 -3.09
CA VAL A 520 14.31 43.28 -2.06
C VAL A 520 15.22 42.52 -1.10
N ILE A 521 16.39 43.08 -0.85
CA ILE A 521 17.34 42.64 0.18
C ILE A 521 17.19 43.55 1.41
N ASP A 522 16.64 43.02 2.51
CA ASP A 522 16.47 43.75 3.76
C ASP A 522 17.72 43.63 4.66
N LEU A 523 18.41 44.77 4.81
CA LEU A 523 19.60 44.97 5.63
C LEU A 523 19.36 46.01 6.76
N THR A 524 18.11 46.28 7.12
CA THR A 524 17.76 47.26 8.17
C THR A 524 18.42 46.94 9.52
N ALA A 525 18.76 45.67 9.77
CA ALA A 525 19.49 45.24 10.95
C ALA A 525 20.95 45.74 11.03
N PHE A 526 21.54 46.26 9.94
CA PHE A 526 22.98 46.58 9.84
C PHE A 526 23.31 48.08 9.84
N GLY A 527 22.29 48.95 9.76
CA GLY A 527 22.43 50.40 9.88
C GLY A 527 23.21 51.04 8.73
N TYR A 528 22.99 50.56 7.50
CA TYR A 528 23.55 51.17 6.30
C TYR A 528 22.81 52.47 5.98
N GLY A 529 23.53 53.57 5.79
CA GLY A 529 22.89 54.87 5.50
C GLY A 529 22.64 55.13 4.01
N SER A 530 23.17 54.30 3.12
CA SER A 530 23.00 54.40 1.67
C SER A 530 23.51 53.14 0.97
N ILE A 531 23.06 52.91 -0.27
CA ILE A 531 23.57 51.85 -1.14
C ILE A 531 25.08 51.96 -1.40
N ALA A 532 25.63 53.18 -1.43
CA ALA A 532 27.08 53.39 -1.58
C ALA A 532 27.87 52.78 -0.43
N ALA A 533 27.31 52.78 0.79
CA ALA A 533 27.92 52.14 1.95
C ALA A 533 27.85 50.61 1.87
N VAL A 534 26.75 50.04 1.35
CA VAL A 534 26.64 48.59 1.10
C VAL A 534 27.67 48.15 0.05
N LYS A 535 27.76 48.86 -1.08
CA LYS A 535 28.71 48.54 -2.16
C LYS A 535 30.17 48.72 -1.76
N ALA A 536 30.47 49.57 -0.78
CA ALA A 536 31.83 49.72 -0.25
C ALA A 536 32.30 48.47 0.52
N ASP A 537 31.36 47.72 1.10
CA ASP A 537 31.60 46.47 1.82
C ASP A 537 31.36 45.23 0.93
N ALA A 538 31.35 45.40 -0.40
CA ALA A 538 31.05 44.33 -1.34
C ALA A 538 32.17 44.10 -2.37
N PHE A 539 32.25 42.88 -2.92
CA PHE A 539 33.16 42.55 -4.01
C PHE A 539 32.54 41.52 -4.97
N MET A 540 33.10 41.40 -6.17
CA MET A 540 32.70 40.38 -7.15
C MET A 540 33.62 39.17 -7.07
N LYS A 541 33.08 37.96 -7.19
CA LYS A 541 33.86 36.74 -7.36
C LYS A 541 33.08 35.71 -8.16
N ASP A 542 33.73 35.13 -9.17
CA ASP A 542 33.22 34.03 -10.00
C ASP A 542 31.86 34.32 -10.71
N GLY A 543 31.49 35.60 -10.86
CA GLY A 543 30.21 36.03 -11.46
C GLY A 543 29.20 36.58 -10.45
N ASP A 544 29.38 36.26 -9.16
CA ASP A 544 28.44 36.61 -8.09
C ASP A 544 28.87 37.90 -7.35
N ALA A 545 27.90 38.61 -6.81
CA ALA A 545 28.11 39.72 -5.88
C ALA A 545 28.17 39.21 -4.43
N TYR A 546 29.26 39.53 -3.73
CA TYR A 546 29.45 39.20 -2.31
C TYR A 546 29.28 40.47 -1.49
N LEU A 547 28.24 40.53 -0.65
CA LEU A 547 28.00 41.60 0.32
C LEU A 547 28.54 41.17 1.69
N VAL A 548 29.59 41.81 2.18
CA VAL A 548 30.16 41.54 3.51
C VAL A 548 29.52 42.48 4.53
N LEU A 549 28.59 41.96 5.32
CA LEU A 549 27.80 42.76 6.25
C LEU A 549 28.64 43.17 7.46
N ARG A 550 28.28 44.28 8.12
CA ARG A 550 29.01 44.83 9.28
C ARG A 550 29.14 43.88 10.49
N SER A 551 28.35 42.82 10.55
CA SER A 551 28.49 41.77 11.56
C SER A 551 29.61 40.76 11.24
N GLY A 552 30.07 40.72 9.99
CA GLY A 552 30.93 39.67 9.43
C GLY A 552 30.18 38.61 8.62
N ALA A 553 28.84 38.60 8.64
CA ALA A 553 28.03 37.74 7.77
C ALA A 553 28.24 38.08 6.29
N THR A 554 27.99 37.13 5.40
CA THR A 554 28.14 37.32 3.94
C THR A 554 26.88 36.90 3.21
N VAL A 555 26.38 37.77 2.33
CA VAL A 555 25.31 37.43 1.38
C VAL A 555 25.92 37.33 -0.01
N ILE A 556 25.66 36.23 -0.70
CA ILE A 556 26.05 36.03 -2.09
C ILE A 556 24.80 36.16 -2.93
N VAL A 557 24.79 37.10 -3.86
CA VAL A 557 23.73 37.23 -4.86
C VAL A 557 24.28 36.62 -6.15
N GLU A 558 23.78 35.43 -6.48
CA GLU A 558 24.26 34.66 -7.63
C GLU A 558 23.99 35.39 -8.94
N ASP A 559 24.92 35.26 -9.90
CA ASP A 559 24.82 35.78 -11.27
C ASP A 559 24.46 37.28 -11.38
N THR A 560 24.66 38.04 -10.30
CA THR A 560 24.27 39.45 -10.18
C THR A 560 25.49 40.35 -10.06
N LYS A 561 25.57 41.41 -10.87
CA LYS A 561 26.66 42.37 -10.78
C LYS A 561 26.35 43.47 -9.76
N LEU A 562 27.37 43.90 -9.02
CA LEU A 562 27.25 45.05 -8.10
C LEU A 562 26.81 46.36 -8.79
N ALA A 563 27.04 46.51 -10.09
CA ALA A 563 26.61 47.70 -10.83
C ALA A 563 25.08 47.75 -11.02
N ASP A 564 24.44 46.58 -11.10
CA ASP A 564 23.04 46.43 -11.44
C ASP A 564 22.17 46.67 -10.18
N LEU A 565 22.64 46.24 -9.00
CA LEU A 565 22.02 46.54 -7.71
C LEU A 565 21.85 48.05 -7.44
N THR A 566 20.61 48.53 -7.32
CA THR A 566 20.24 49.93 -7.11
C THR A 566 19.81 50.22 -5.66
N ALA A 567 19.22 51.38 -5.39
CA ALA A 567 18.64 51.69 -4.09
C ALA A 567 17.23 51.09 -3.92
N ALA A 568 16.57 50.68 -5.00
CA ALA A 568 15.23 50.08 -4.94
C ALA A 568 15.28 48.64 -4.43
N ASP A 569 16.41 47.96 -4.64
CA ASP A 569 16.66 46.55 -4.29
C ASP A 569 16.96 46.35 -2.80
N PHE A 570 16.95 47.42 -1.98
CA PHE A 570 17.38 47.35 -0.60
C PHE A 570 16.44 48.09 0.35
N LEU A 571 16.25 47.49 1.54
CA LEU A 571 15.80 48.18 2.74
C LEU A 571 17.01 48.35 3.67
N ILE A 572 17.39 49.60 3.99
CA ILE A 572 18.63 49.93 4.74
C ILE A 572 18.41 50.98 5.83
#